data_AF-A0AB73KWV5-F1
#
_entry.id   AF-A0AB73KWV5-F1
#
_cell.length_a   1.000
_cell.length_b   1.000
_cell.length_c   1.000
_cell.angle_alpha   90.00
_cell.angle_beta   90.00
_cell.angle_gamma   90.00
#
_symmetry.space_group_name_H-M   'P 1'
#
loop_
_entity.id
_entity.type
_entity.pdbx_description
1 polymer ?
#
loop_
_entity_poly.entity_id
_entity_poly.type
_entity_poly.pdbx_seq_one_letter_code
_entity_poly.pdbx_strand_id
1 'polypeptide(L)'
;LDADRSGPVSHTAVLSEVDPTRAPRGRALISSTVLAAPPPDADRVVRAHLARLYGAPTDDWELLAVHHDREAVLAMPAPHDLRRPVRLVSGLYVCGDHRDTSTVQGALYSGRRAAHAILHDLGIRPGYATEQLRDAA
;
A
#
# COMPACT_ATOMS: atom_id res chain seq x y z
N LEU A 1 -15.00 -1.30 3.92
CA LEU A 1 -14.82 -0.48 2.69
C LEU A 1 -16.08 0.35 2.53
N ASP A 2 -15.96 1.67 2.38
CA ASP A 2 -17.11 2.53 2.04
C ASP A 2 -17.26 2.55 0.51
N ALA A 3 -18.21 1.77 -0.01
CA ALA A 3 -18.48 1.72 -1.45
C ALA A 3 -19.10 3.03 -1.96
N ASP A 4 -19.79 3.78 -1.10
CA ASP A 4 -20.56 4.97 -1.46
C ASP A 4 -19.69 6.24 -1.47
N ARG A 5 -18.43 6.14 -1.02
CA ARG A 5 -17.47 7.26 -0.93
C ARG A 5 -18.06 8.46 -0.19
N SER A 6 -18.82 8.18 0.86
CA SER A 6 -19.61 9.14 1.64
C SER A 6 -18.76 10.02 2.58
N GLY A 7 -17.47 9.74 2.69
CA GLY A 7 -16.54 10.51 3.49
C GLY A 7 -15.08 10.33 3.09
N PRO A 8 -14.16 10.99 3.79
CA PRO A 8 -12.76 11.10 3.37
C PRO A 8 -11.94 9.81 3.55
N VAL A 9 -12.42 8.88 4.37
CA VAL A 9 -11.68 7.65 4.71
C VAL A 9 -11.79 6.68 3.55
N SER A 10 -10.65 6.39 2.91
CA SER A 10 -10.56 5.37 1.86
C SER A 10 -10.62 3.97 2.45
N HIS A 11 -9.85 3.73 3.51
CA HIS A 11 -9.83 2.47 4.23
C HIS A 11 -9.40 2.70 5.68
N THR A 12 -9.80 1.77 6.55
CA THR A 12 -9.50 1.78 7.98
C THR A 12 -9.35 0.36 8.48
N ALA A 13 -8.50 0.15 9.48
CA ALA A 13 -8.28 -1.13 10.12
C ALA A 13 -8.07 -0.97 11.63
N VAL A 14 -8.63 -1.90 12.40
CA VAL A 14 -8.35 -2.02 13.84
C VAL A 14 -7.08 -2.86 13.99
N LEU A 15 -5.93 -2.20 14.01
CA LEU A 15 -4.61 -2.85 14.00
C LEU A 15 -4.38 -3.74 15.23
N SER A 16 -4.96 -3.39 16.37
CA SER A 16 -4.87 -4.19 17.60
C SER A 16 -5.63 -5.53 17.53
N GLU A 17 -6.63 -5.66 16.64
CA GLU A 17 -7.31 -6.94 16.42
C GLU A 17 -6.48 -7.86 15.50
N VAL A 18 -5.64 -7.28 14.66
CA VAL A 18 -4.68 -8.04 13.82
C VAL A 18 -3.48 -8.48 14.66
N ASP A 19 -2.99 -7.59 15.51
CA ASP A 19 -1.82 -7.81 16.36
C ASP A 19 -2.03 -7.11 17.72
N PRO A 20 -2.44 -7.86 18.76
CA PRO A 20 -2.76 -7.33 20.08
C PRO A 20 -1.59 -6.63 20.78
N THR A 21 -0.35 -6.82 20.32
CA THR A 21 0.83 -6.17 20.92
C THR A 21 0.95 -4.69 20.53
N ARG A 22 0.17 -4.23 19.55
CA ARG A 22 0.18 -2.85 19.05
C ARG A 22 -0.57 -1.85 19.93
N ALA A 23 -1.31 -2.32 20.93
CA ALA A 23 -2.04 -1.47 21.86
C ALA A 23 -1.95 -2.01 23.29
N PRO A 24 -2.01 -1.13 24.32
CA PRO A 24 -2.21 -1.57 25.70
C PRO A 24 -3.49 -2.39 25.85
N ARG A 25 -3.53 -3.30 26.84
CA ARG A 25 -4.74 -4.09 27.14
C ARG A 25 -5.92 -3.16 27.41
N GLY A 26 -7.06 -3.47 26.81
CA GLY A 26 -8.29 -2.68 26.94
C GLY A 26 -8.35 -1.43 26.07
N ARG A 27 -7.36 -1.19 25.20
CA ARG A 27 -7.39 -0.13 24.18
C ARG A 27 -7.35 -0.72 22.78
N ALA A 28 -8.01 -0.06 21.85
CA ALA A 28 -7.93 -0.38 20.43
C ALA A 28 -6.99 0.60 19.72
N LEU A 29 -6.16 0.10 18.79
CA LEU A 29 -5.42 0.94 17.86
C LEU A 29 -6.08 0.89 16.50
N ILE A 30 -6.49 2.03 15.99
CA ILE A 30 -7.16 2.16 14.69
C ILE A 30 -6.30 3.02 13.78
N SER A 31 -6.08 2.55 12.55
CA SER A 31 -5.35 3.28 11.51
C SER A 31 -6.25 3.48 10.31
N SER A 32 -6.34 4.73 9.86
CA SER A 32 -7.23 5.16 8.78
C SER A 32 -6.45 5.94 7.74
N THR A 33 -6.75 5.70 6.46
CA THR A 33 -6.08 6.34 5.34
C THR A 33 -7.04 7.22 4.56
N VAL A 34 -6.58 8.43 4.21
CA VAL A 34 -7.24 9.38 3.31
C VAL A 34 -6.33 9.55 2.10
N LEU A 35 -6.82 9.27 0.89
CA LEU A 35 -6.02 9.35 -0.35
C LEU A 35 -6.05 10.73 -1.01
N ALA A 36 -7.08 11.52 -0.73
CA ALA A 36 -7.20 12.88 -1.25
C ALA A 36 -6.48 13.89 -0.33
N ALA A 37 -6.31 15.12 -0.81
CA ALA A 37 -5.87 16.21 0.06
C ALA A 37 -6.78 16.29 1.31
N PRO A 38 -6.20 16.33 2.51
CA PRO A 38 -7.00 16.37 3.74
C PRO A 38 -7.86 17.63 3.75
N PRO A 39 -9.16 17.54 4.10
CA PRO A 39 -10.01 18.72 4.22
C PRO A 39 -9.55 19.59 5.42
N PRO A 40 -9.97 20.85 5.48
CA PRO A 40 -9.95 21.60 6.74
C PRO A 40 -10.64 20.78 7.85
N ASP A 41 -10.12 20.82 9.08
CA ASP A 41 -10.57 20.00 10.21
C ASP A 41 -10.55 18.47 9.95
N ALA A 42 -9.53 17.98 9.25
CA ALA A 42 -9.42 16.57 8.84
C ALA A 42 -9.73 15.57 9.96
N ASP A 43 -9.20 15.77 11.18
CA ASP A 43 -9.46 14.89 12.32
C ASP A 43 -10.96 14.78 12.63
N ARG A 44 -11.67 15.91 12.76
CA ARG A 44 -13.11 15.93 13.06
C ARG A 44 -13.92 15.24 11.96
N VAL A 45 -13.62 15.52 10.69
CA VAL A 45 -14.37 14.93 9.56
C VAL A 45 -14.08 13.43 9.44
N VAL A 46 -12.83 13.01 9.65
CA VAL A 46 -12.44 11.60 9.67
C VAL A 46 -13.12 10.86 10.80
N ARG A 47 -13.10 11.37 12.04
CA ARG A 47 -13.78 10.77 13.19
C ARG A 47 -15.28 10.63 12.99
N ALA A 48 -15.94 11.66 12.46
CA ALA A 48 -17.37 11.60 12.14
C ALA A 48 -17.67 10.54 11.07
N HIS A 49 -16.77 10.35 10.11
CA HIS A 49 -16.91 9.27 9.12
C HIS A 49 -16.66 7.89 9.73
N LEU A 50 -15.62 7.73 10.55
CA LEU A 50 -15.32 6.48 11.26
C LEU A 50 -16.47 6.09 12.20
N ALA A 51 -17.14 7.05 12.85
CA ALA A 51 -18.29 6.77 13.68
C ALA A 51 -19.43 6.09 12.90
N ARG A 52 -19.66 6.55 11.67
CA ARG A 52 -20.64 5.91 10.76
C ARG A 52 -20.16 4.53 10.31
N LEU A 53 -18.90 4.39 9.91
CA LEU A 53 -18.35 3.13 9.41
C LEU A 53 -18.31 2.02 10.47
N TYR A 54 -18.00 2.38 11.72
CA TYR A 54 -17.93 1.42 12.83
C TYR A 54 -19.24 1.31 13.61
N GLY A 55 -20.23 2.18 13.37
CA GLY A 55 -21.48 2.20 14.13
C GLY A 55 -21.27 2.49 15.62
N ALA A 56 -20.23 3.26 15.96
CA ALA A 56 -19.81 3.54 17.34
C ALA A 56 -19.42 5.02 17.49
N PRO A 57 -19.64 5.65 18.66
CA PRO A 57 -19.15 7.00 18.91
C PRO A 57 -17.62 7.04 18.86
N THR A 58 -17.07 8.16 18.38
CA THR A 58 -15.62 8.40 18.26
C THR A 58 -15.18 9.68 18.96
N ASP A 59 -16.09 10.29 19.72
CA ASP A 59 -15.89 11.55 20.43
C ASP A 59 -14.83 11.45 21.54
N ASP A 60 -14.69 10.25 22.12
CA ASP A 60 -13.72 9.93 23.17
C ASP A 60 -12.39 9.37 22.64
N TRP A 61 -12.23 9.23 21.32
CA TRP A 61 -11.00 8.69 20.75
C TRP A 61 -9.84 9.67 20.94
N GLU A 62 -8.63 9.13 21.08
CA GLU A 62 -7.40 9.92 21.18
C GLU A 62 -6.67 9.89 19.83
N LEU A 63 -6.37 11.06 19.25
CA LEU A 63 -5.58 11.12 18.01
C LEU A 63 -4.11 10.99 18.37
N LEU A 64 -3.51 9.84 18.02
CA LEU A 64 -2.11 9.56 18.36
C LEU A 64 -1.13 10.20 17.37
N ALA A 65 -1.42 10.12 16.07
CA ALA A 65 -0.54 10.64 15.02
C ALA A 65 -1.29 10.89 13.72
N VAL A 66 -0.78 11.86 12.94
CA VAL A 66 -1.19 12.10 11.55
C VAL A 66 0.07 12.26 10.71
N HIS A 67 0.13 11.52 9.61
CA HIS A 67 1.21 11.61 8.64
C HIS A 67 0.61 11.99 7.28
N HIS A 68 1.15 13.07 6.69
CA HIS A 68 0.78 13.52 5.35
C HIS A 68 1.97 13.38 4.43
N ASP A 69 1.80 12.57 3.40
CA ASP A 69 2.78 12.40 2.34
C ASP A 69 2.06 12.50 0.99
N ARG A 70 2.50 13.47 0.18
CA ARG A 70 1.90 13.78 -1.13
C ARG A 70 2.25 12.72 -2.17
N GLU A 71 3.29 11.94 -1.94
CA GLU A 71 3.83 10.94 -2.86
C GLU A 71 3.59 9.50 -2.34
N ALA A 72 2.75 9.36 -1.30
CA ALA A 72 2.53 8.08 -0.60
C ALA A 72 1.96 6.96 -1.48
N VAL A 73 1.17 7.29 -2.50
CA VAL A 73 0.50 6.30 -3.34
C VAL A 73 0.61 6.70 -4.81
N LEU A 74 1.19 5.81 -5.61
CA LEU A 74 1.26 5.97 -7.05
C LEU A 74 -0.14 5.83 -7.69
N ALA A 75 -0.54 6.84 -8.46
CA ALA A 75 -1.73 6.77 -9.30
C ALA A 75 -1.55 5.79 -10.47
N MET A 76 -2.48 4.86 -10.63
CA MET A 76 -2.55 3.91 -11.77
C MET A 76 -3.88 4.04 -12.53
N PRO A 77 -4.12 5.16 -13.23
CA PRO A 77 -5.33 5.33 -14.02
C PRO A 77 -5.35 4.35 -15.20
N ALA A 78 -6.55 3.96 -15.63
CA ALA A 78 -6.71 3.11 -16.80
C ALA A 78 -6.42 3.88 -18.12
N PRO A 79 -5.84 3.24 -19.15
CA PRO A 79 -5.29 1.89 -19.14
C PRO A 79 -3.90 1.86 -18.47
N HIS A 80 -3.73 1.02 -17.45
CA HIS A 80 -2.46 0.83 -16.77
C HIS A 80 -1.77 -0.44 -17.26
N ASP A 81 -0.50 -0.34 -17.64
CA ASP A 81 0.34 -1.50 -17.96
C ASP A 81 0.81 -2.16 -16.66
N LEU A 82 0.13 -3.24 -16.30
CA LEU A 82 0.38 -4.03 -15.09
C LEU A 82 1.70 -4.80 -15.11
N ARG A 83 2.44 -4.82 -16.23
CA ARG A 83 3.71 -5.55 -16.34
C ARG A 83 4.71 -4.82 -17.23
N ARG A 84 5.02 -3.63 -16.79
CA ARG A 84 5.90 -2.67 -17.42
C ARG A 84 7.35 -3.23 -17.53
N PRO A 85 8.11 -2.98 -18.63
CA PRO A 85 9.48 -3.50 -18.79
C PRO A 85 10.45 -3.08 -17.68
N VAL A 86 11.39 -3.94 -17.27
CA VAL A 86 12.41 -3.63 -16.23
C VAL A 86 13.76 -3.25 -16.81
N ARG A 87 14.00 -3.49 -18.10
CA ARG A 87 15.18 -3.03 -18.86
C ARG A 87 14.81 -1.75 -19.58
N LEU A 88 15.51 -0.64 -19.32
CA LEU A 88 15.25 0.64 -20.00
C LEU A 88 16.24 0.89 -21.14
N VAL A 89 17.54 0.89 -20.80
CA VAL A 89 18.64 1.03 -21.75
C VAL A 89 19.77 0.09 -21.37
N SER A 90 20.81 -0.01 -22.19
CA SER A 90 21.94 -0.92 -21.96
C SER A 90 22.56 -0.70 -20.57
N GLY A 91 22.40 -1.69 -19.68
CA GLY A 91 22.90 -1.66 -18.31
C GLY A 91 22.02 -0.93 -17.28
N LEU A 92 20.90 -0.31 -17.69
CA LEU A 92 19.97 0.36 -16.76
C LEU A 92 18.69 -0.44 -16.56
N TYR A 93 18.46 -0.81 -15.30
CA TYR A 93 17.29 -1.56 -14.87
C TYR A 93 16.48 -0.74 -13.86
N VAL A 94 15.17 -0.86 -13.93
CA VAL A 94 14.25 -0.17 -13.01
C VAL A 94 13.27 -1.18 -12.42
N CYS A 95 13.07 -1.08 -11.12
CA CYS A 95 12.06 -1.81 -10.37
C CYS A 95 11.38 -0.87 -9.36
N GLY A 96 10.23 -1.29 -8.87
CA GLY A 96 9.34 -0.51 -8.03
C GLY A 96 7.89 -0.86 -8.34
N ASP A 97 7.00 -0.46 -7.44
CA ASP A 97 5.56 -0.63 -7.59
C ASP A 97 5.01 -0.04 -8.90
N HIS A 98 5.62 1.05 -9.40
CA HIS A 98 5.35 1.65 -10.70
C HIS A 98 5.70 0.80 -11.95
N ARG A 99 6.32 -0.37 -11.76
CA ARG A 99 6.64 -1.32 -12.84
C ARG A 99 5.68 -2.51 -12.92
N ASP A 100 4.84 -2.71 -11.92
CA ASP A 100 3.79 -3.73 -11.93
C ASP A 100 2.49 -3.12 -11.36
N THR A 101 2.09 -3.52 -10.16
CA THR A 101 0.99 -2.90 -9.40
C THR A 101 1.54 -2.02 -8.27
N SER A 102 0.88 -0.88 -7.98
CA SER A 102 1.13 0.03 -6.83
C SER A 102 0.89 -0.65 -5.48
N THR A 103 1.62 -1.74 -5.22
CA THR A 103 1.52 -2.57 -4.03
C THR A 103 2.92 -3.03 -3.64
N VAL A 104 3.10 -3.40 -2.37
CA VAL A 104 4.35 -4.01 -1.89
C VAL A 104 4.70 -5.27 -2.69
N GLN A 105 3.71 -6.09 -3.03
CA GLN A 105 3.94 -7.30 -3.83
C GLN A 105 4.38 -6.97 -5.26
N GLY A 106 3.79 -5.94 -5.88
CA GLY A 106 4.23 -5.45 -7.20
C GLY A 106 5.66 -4.92 -7.18
N ALA A 107 6.04 -4.18 -6.13
CA ALA A 107 7.41 -3.72 -5.94
C ALA A 107 8.40 -4.89 -5.82
N LEU A 108 8.10 -5.88 -4.97
CA LEU A 108 8.96 -7.06 -4.79
C LEU A 108 9.06 -7.90 -6.07
N TYR A 109 7.94 -8.07 -6.79
CA TYR A 109 7.91 -8.83 -8.03
C TYR A 109 8.73 -8.17 -9.14
N SER A 110 8.57 -6.85 -9.33
CA SER A 110 9.38 -6.11 -10.29
C SER A 110 10.87 -6.12 -9.91
N GLY A 111 11.20 -6.08 -8.61
CA GLY A 111 12.56 -6.21 -8.10
C GLY A 111 13.18 -7.56 -8.46
N ARG A 112 12.45 -8.65 -8.23
CA ARG A 112 12.87 -9.99 -8.64
C ARG A 112 13.09 -10.09 -10.15
N ARG A 113 12.19 -9.52 -10.96
CA ARG A 113 12.33 -9.46 -12.42
C ARG A 113 13.56 -8.70 -12.85
N ALA A 114 13.83 -7.54 -12.26
CA ALA A 114 15.02 -6.73 -12.55
C ALA A 114 16.31 -7.48 -12.17
N ALA A 115 16.36 -8.12 -11.00
CA ALA A 115 17.50 -8.93 -10.58
C ALA A 115 17.76 -10.10 -11.56
N HIS A 116 16.72 -10.84 -11.95
CA HIS A 116 16.87 -11.91 -12.94
C HIS A 116 17.35 -11.40 -14.30
N ALA A 117 16.88 -10.22 -14.72
CA ALA A 117 17.31 -9.57 -15.94
C ALA A 117 18.80 -9.21 -15.90
N ILE A 118 19.26 -8.63 -14.79
CA ILE A 118 20.67 -8.30 -14.56
C ILE A 118 21.54 -9.55 -14.59
N LEU A 119 21.17 -10.59 -13.84
CA LEU A 119 21.94 -11.84 -13.78
C LEU A 119 22.07 -12.49 -15.16
N HIS A 120 20.97 -12.54 -15.91
CA HIS A 120 20.96 -13.04 -17.28
C HIS A 120 21.90 -12.25 -18.19
N ASP A 121 21.79 -10.93 -18.19
CA ASP A 121 22.54 -10.06 -19.11
C ASP A 121 24.04 -10.01 -18.76
N LEU A 122 24.40 -10.26 -17.50
CA LEU A 122 25.78 -10.41 -17.03
C LEU A 122 26.32 -11.86 -17.16
N GLY A 123 25.51 -12.81 -17.62
CA GLY A 123 25.90 -14.22 -17.71
C GLY A 123 26.11 -14.93 -16.36
N ILE A 124 25.56 -14.38 -15.27
CA ILE A 124 25.69 -14.93 -13.92
C ILE A 124 24.60 -15.98 -13.70
N ARG A 125 24.99 -17.21 -13.35
CA ARG A 125 24.06 -18.26 -12.91
C ARG A 125 23.92 -18.20 -11.39
N PRO A 126 22.72 -17.87 -10.84
CA PRO A 126 22.53 -17.89 -9.39
C PRO A 126 22.72 -19.32 -8.85
N GLY A 127 23.40 -19.43 -7.70
CA GLY A 127 23.64 -20.71 -7.02
C GLY A 127 22.41 -21.30 -6.32
N TYR A 128 21.28 -20.60 -6.35
CA TYR A 128 19.98 -21.09 -5.88
C TYR A 128 19.08 -21.40 -7.09
N ALA A 129 18.33 -22.50 -7.02
CA ALA A 129 17.43 -22.90 -8.08
C ALA A 129 16.39 -21.79 -8.33
N THR A 130 16.21 -21.41 -9.59
CA THR A 130 15.13 -20.53 -10.02
C THR A 130 13.82 -21.27 -9.78
N GLU A 131 13.18 -21.07 -8.62
CA GLU A 131 11.78 -21.46 -8.47
C GLU A 131 11.00 -20.71 -9.54
N GLN A 132 10.58 -21.44 -10.58
CA GLN A 132 9.68 -20.92 -11.60
C GLN A 132 8.37 -20.59 -10.90
N LEU A 133 8.00 -19.31 -10.94
CA LEU A 133 6.68 -18.88 -10.52
C LEU A 133 5.66 -19.65 -11.36
N ARG A 134 4.86 -20.50 -10.71
CA ARG A 134 3.65 -21.01 -11.34
C ARG A 134 2.83 -19.78 -11.72
N ASP A 135 2.44 -19.69 -12.98
CA ASP A 135 1.50 -18.68 -13.42
C ASP A 135 0.26 -18.77 -12.53
N ALA A 136 -0.10 -17.66 -11.88
CA ALA A 136 -1.31 -17.58 -11.09
C ALA A 136 -2.50 -17.73 -12.07
N ALA A 137 -3.18 -18.88 -11.99
CA ALA A 137 -4.46 -19.12 -12.65
C ALA A 137 -5.58 -18.35 -11.98
#